data_AF-A0A0P7W8X5-F1
#
_entry.id   AF-A0A0P7W8X5-F1
#
_cell.length_a   1.000
_cell.length_b   1.000
_cell.length_c   1.000
_cell.angle_alpha   90.00
_cell.angle_beta   90.00
_cell.angle_gamma   90.00
#
_symmetry.space_group_name_H-M   'P 1'
#
loop_
_entity.id
_entity.type
_entity.pdbx_description
1 polymer ?
#
loop_
_entity_poly.entity_id
_entity_poly.type
_entity_poly.pdbx_seq_one_letter_code
_entity_poly.pdbx_strand_id
1 'polypeptide(L)'
;MPKNLKRRMLLTYLGFPFYDVATLPLSRREGLDEFNPVKIDRISPDDAKSIREGGTMATLRGIEFYNFGAFFSRDYRENDYLWGRLHGAERMIDLVASTVGGSIPEARIRAAKRAVFLAVLEEEEITGRCHRGLIDQIRLEVGERMG
;
A
#
# COMPACT_ATOMS: atom_id res chain seq x y z
N MET A 1 -15.78 -17.40 13.32
CA MET A 1 -15.07 -17.31 14.62
C MET A 1 -15.99 -17.72 15.77
N PRO A 2 -15.61 -18.70 16.62
CA PRO A 2 -16.44 -19.23 17.70
C PRO A 2 -16.87 -18.15 18.72
N LYS A 3 -18.09 -18.27 19.28
CA LYS A 3 -18.65 -17.27 20.23
C LYS A 3 -17.73 -17.00 21.42
N ASN A 4 -17.11 -18.03 21.97
CA ASN A 4 -16.21 -17.92 23.13
C ASN A 4 -14.94 -17.14 22.78
N LEU A 5 -14.40 -17.35 21.58
CA LEU A 5 -13.23 -16.62 21.09
C LEU A 5 -13.57 -15.14 20.82
N LYS A 6 -14.74 -14.86 20.23
CA LYS A 6 -15.23 -13.49 20.02
C LYS A 6 -15.39 -12.74 21.33
N ARG A 7 -16.02 -13.36 22.33
CA ARG A 7 -16.20 -12.76 23.67
C ARG A 7 -14.86 -12.46 24.34
N ARG A 8 -13.89 -13.39 24.25
CA ARG A 8 -12.57 -13.19 24.85
C ARG A 8 -11.83 -12.03 24.18
N MET A 9 -11.80 -11.97 22.85
CA MET A 9 -11.18 -10.84 22.13
C MET A 9 -11.86 -9.51 22.47
N LEU A 10 -13.20 -9.47 22.48
CA LEU A 10 -13.93 -8.24 22.80
C LEU A 10 -13.67 -7.79 24.24
N LEU A 11 -13.65 -8.73 25.20
CA LEU A 11 -13.37 -8.45 26.61
C LEU A 11 -11.98 -7.85 26.79
N THR A 12 -10.95 -8.43 26.16
CA THR A 12 -9.59 -7.90 26.24
C THR A 12 -9.45 -6.55 25.55
N TYR A 13 -10.08 -6.37 24.38
CA TYR A 13 -10.06 -5.09 23.66
C TYR A 13 -10.76 -3.97 24.44
N LEU A 14 -11.97 -4.23 24.95
CA LEU A 14 -12.74 -3.25 25.73
C LEU A 14 -12.16 -3.03 27.13
N GLY A 15 -11.55 -4.06 27.72
CA GLY A 15 -10.90 -3.99 29.02
C GLY A 15 -9.50 -3.36 28.98
N PHE A 16 -8.91 -3.23 27.79
CA PHE A 16 -7.55 -2.72 27.59
C PHE A 16 -7.28 -1.41 28.36
N PRO A 17 -8.14 -0.38 28.35
CA PRO A 17 -7.87 0.86 29.08
C PRO A 17 -7.71 0.66 30.60
N PHE A 18 -8.43 -0.30 31.20
CA PHE A 18 -8.30 -0.60 32.63
C PHE A 18 -7.00 -1.31 32.96
N TYR A 19 -6.60 -2.26 32.10
CA TYR A 19 -5.31 -2.93 32.22
C TYR A 19 -4.17 -1.91 32.03
N ASP A 20 -4.25 -1.07 30.99
CA ASP A 20 -3.25 -0.07 30.67
C ASP A 20 -3.04 0.92 31.82
N VAL A 21 -4.11 1.51 32.36
CA VAL A 21 -4.02 2.42 33.51
C VAL A 21 -3.45 1.73 34.76
N ALA A 22 -3.72 0.45 34.97
CA ALA A 22 -3.20 -0.30 36.12
C ALA A 22 -1.74 -0.73 35.94
N THR A 23 -1.29 -1.03 34.71
CA THR A 23 0.07 -1.48 34.43
C THR A 23 1.03 -0.33 34.11
N LEU A 24 0.53 0.77 33.56
CA LEU A 24 1.31 1.96 33.19
C LEU A 24 2.17 2.52 34.35
N PRO A 25 1.69 2.59 35.61
CA PRO A 25 2.51 3.04 36.73
C PRO A 25 3.61 2.05 37.14
N LEU A 26 3.45 0.76 36.83
CA LEU A 26 4.44 -0.30 37.09
C LEU A 26 5.59 -0.25 36.07
N SER A 27 5.34 0.30 34.87
CA SER A 27 6.36 0.49 33.84
C SER A 27 7.33 1.66 34.11
N ARG A 28 7.62 2.00 35.38
CA ARG A 28 8.41 3.20 35.74
C ARG A 28 9.85 3.16 35.19
N ARG A 29 10.04 3.91 34.11
CA ARG A 29 11.09 4.91 33.83
C ARG A 29 12.57 4.49 34.04
N GLU A 30 13.07 3.65 33.15
CA GLU A 30 14.49 3.73 32.75
C GLU A 30 14.58 4.21 31.29
N GLY A 31 14.44 5.53 31.11
CA GLY A 31 15.19 6.31 30.10
C GLY A 31 15.09 6.00 28.60
N LEU A 32 14.17 5.17 28.10
CA LEU A 32 14.18 4.79 26.68
C LEU A 32 12.82 4.97 26.01
N ASP A 33 12.73 6.00 25.15
CA ASP A 33 12.08 6.09 23.83
C ASP A 33 10.69 5.46 23.51
N GLU A 34 10.03 4.79 24.45
CA GLU A 34 8.81 3.98 24.22
C GLU A 34 7.53 4.79 23.96
N PHE A 35 7.57 6.11 24.11
CA PHE A 35 6.40 6.99 23.89
C PHE A 35 6.50 7.85 22.63
N ASN A 36 7.46 7.58 21.74
CA ASN A 36 7.51 8.29 20.47
C ASN A 36 6.27 7.93 19.63
N PRO A 37 5.58 8.92 19.04
CA PRO A 37 4.44 8.64 18.18
C PRO A 37 4.89 7.78 16.99
N VAL A 38 4.34 6.57 16.89
CA VAL A 38 4.56 5.68 15.77
C VAL A 38 3.58 6.05 14.66
N LYS A 39 4.11 6.45 13.50
CA LYS A 39 3.29 6.64 12.30
C LYS A 39 2.82 5.28 11.80
N ILE A 40 1.52 5.18 11.56
CA ILE A 40 0.90 4.00 10.94
C ILE A 40 0.57 4.37 9.52
N ASP A 41 1.12 3.61 8.59
CA ASP A 41 0.86 3.77 7.18
C ASP A 41 0.34 2.46 6.58
N ARG A 42 -0.51 2.60 5.56
CA ARG A 42 -1.14 1.49 4.86
C ARG A 42 -0.54 1.34 3.46
N ILE A 43 -0.32 0.09 3.05
CA ILE A 43 -0.01 -0.27 1.67
C ILE A 43 -1.26 -0.91 1.08
N SER A 44 -2.04 -0.12 0.34
CA SER A 44 -3.28 -0.55 -0.31
C SER A 44 -3.40 0.08 -1.70
N PRO A 45 -3.99 -0.61 -2.69
CA PRO A 45 -4.42 0.01 -3.95
C PRO A 45 -5.30 1.24 -3.74
N ASP A 46 -6.10 1.25 -2.67
CA ASP A 46 -6.99 2.37 -2.36
C ASP A 46 -6.22 3.63 -1.90
N ASP A 47 -4.93 3.50 -1.57
CA ASP A 47 -4.05 4.62 -1.18
C ASP A 47 -3.07 5.02 -2.30
N ALA A 48 -3.09 4.34 -3.44
CA ALA A 48 -2.16 4.53 -4.56
C ALA A 48 -2.91 5.01 -5.82
N LYS A 49 -3.42 6.25 -5.75
CA LYS A 49 -4.36 6.81 -6.74
C LYS A 49 -3.70 7.62 -7.84
N SER A 50 -2.38 7.61 -7.96
CA SER A 50 -1.68 8.51 -8.90
C SER A 50 -1.98 8.19 -10.38
N ILE A 51 -2.21 6.92 -10.71
CA ILE A 51 -2.52 6.48 -12.08
C ILE A 51 -4.04 6.34 -12.27
N ARG A 52 -4.73 5.62 -11.37
CA ARG A 52 -6.18 5.41 -11.41
C ARG A 52 -6.83 5.69 -10.06
N GLU A 53 -7.96 6.40 -10.07
CA GLU A 53 -8.66 6.82 -8.84
C GLU A 53 -9.58 5.74 -8.24
N GLY A 54 -10.02 4.75 -9.04
CA GLY A 54 -10.99 3.74 -8.60
C GLY A 54 -10.43 2.60 -7.73
N GLY A 55 -9.22 2.77 -7.18
CA GLY A 55 -8.59 1.86 -6.23
C GLY A 55 -8.54 0.42 -6.72
N THR A 56 -8.86 -0.52 -5.83
CA THR A 56 -8.84 -1.97 -6.11
C THR A 56 -9.68 -2.35 -7.34
N MET A 57 -10.90 -1.82 -7.47
CA MET A 57 -11.82 -2.18 -8.58
C MET A 57 -11.35 -1.69 -9.95
N ALA A 58 -10.63 -0.57 -10.00
CA ALA A 58 -10.15 -0.02 -11.27
C ALA A 58 -8.80 -0.61 -11.72
N THR A 59 -8.12 -1.37 -10.85
CA THR A 59 -6.74 -1.80 -11.08
C THR A 59 -6.58 -3.33 -11.02
N LEU A 60 -7.18 -3.98 -10.04
CA LEU A 60 -7.01 -5.42 -9.81
C LEU A 60 -8.15 -6.22 -10.46
N ARG A 61 -7.77 -7.26 -11.21
CA ARG A 61 -8.71 -8.19 -11.86
C ARG A 61 -8.88 -9.48 -11.06
N GLY A 62 -7.96 -9.79 -10.15
CA GLY A 62 -8.05 -10.94 -9.27
C GLY A 62 -9.24 -10.91 -8.31
N ILE A 63 -9.86 -9.76 -8.06
CA ILE A 63 -11.08 -9.64 -7.24
C ILE A 63 -12.32 -10.31 -7.87
N GLU A 64 -12.29 -10.57 -9.17
CA GLU A 64 -13.30 -11.39 -9.84
C GLU A 64 -13.22 -12.84 -9.32
N PHE A 65 -14.36 -13.55 -9.29
CA PHE A 65 -14.45 -14.91 -8.75
C PHE A 65 -13.95 -15.07 -7.30
N TYR A 66 -14.48 -14.29 -6.34
CA TYR A 66 -14.15 -14.41 -4.91
C TYR A 66 -12.65 -14.25 -4.59
N ASN A 67 -11.95 -13.35 -5.27
CA ASN A 67 -10.49 -13.13 -5.17
C ASN A 67 -9.62 -14.23 -5.80
N PHE A 68 -10.21 -15.14 -6.60
CA PHE A 68 -9.47 -16.22 -7.26
C PHE A 68 -9.28 -16.04 -8.77
N GLY A 69 -9.80 -14.99 -9.38
CA GLY A 69 -9.75 -14.79 -10.83
C GLY A 69 -8.33 -14.87 -11.41
N ALA A 70 -7.35 -14.35 -10.69
CA ALA A 70 -5.95 -14.40 -11.08
C ALA A 70 -5.36 -15.83 -11.06
N PHE A 71 -5.90 -16.80 -10.32
CA PHE A 71 -5.39 -18.17 -10.41
C PHE A 71 -5.73 -18.84 -11.75
N PHE A 72 -6.82 -18.42 -12.39
CA PHE A 72 -7.32 -19.07 -13.60
C PHE A 72 -6.91 -18.36 -14.90
N SER A 73 -6.38 -17.13 -14.82
CA SER A 73 -5.97 -16.35 -15.98
C SER A 73 -4.55 -15.83 -15.82
N ARG A 74 -3.69 -16.12 -16.81
CA ARG A 74 -2.32 -15.58 -16.87
C ARG A 74 -2.35 -14.05 -16.97
N ASP A 75 -3.21 -13.53 -17.84
CA ASP A 75 -3.36 -12.09 -18.06
C ASP A 75 -3.75 -11.36 -16.76
N TYR A 76 -4.58 -12.00 -15.93
CA TYR A 76 -4.98 -11.43 -14.63
C TYR A 76 -3.83 -11.45 -13.63
N ARG A 77 -2.99 -12.50 -13.61
CA ARG A 77 -1.78 -12.51 -12.77
C ARG A 77 -0.80 -11.43 -13.17
N GLU A 78 -0.58 -11.28 -14.47
CA GLU A 78 0.35 -10.26 -14.98
C GLU A 78 -0.15 -8.85 -14.68
N ASN A 79 -1.46 -8.60 -14.83
CA ASN A 79 -2.09 -7.36 -14.42
C ASN A 79 -1.89 -7.08 -12.94
N ASP A 80 -2.29 -8.01 -12.07
CA ASP A 80 -2.25 -7.80 -10.62
C ASP A 80 -0.80 -7.71 -10.10
N TYR A 81 0.13 -8.46 -10.71
CA TYR A 81 1.57 -8.36 -10.43
C TYR A 81 2.09 -6.96 -10.74
N LEU A 82 1.84 -6.46 -11.96
CA LEU A 82 2.32 -5.15 -12.39
C LEU A 82 1.72 -4.03 -11.53
N TRP A 83 0.41 -4.06 -11.27
CA TRP A 83 -0.24 -3.10 -10.37
C TRP A 83 0.29 -3.20 -8.94
N GLY A 84 0.58 -4.40 -8.44
CA GLY A 84 1.22 -4.60 -7.14
C GLY A 84 2.57 -3.89 -7.04
N ARG A 85 3.41 -3.99 -8.08
CA ARG A 85 4.70 -3.28 -8.14
C ARG A 85 4.51 -1.76 -8.14
N LEU A 86 3.60 -1.25 -8.96
CA LEU A 86 3.35 0.18 -9.10
C LEU A 86 2.78 0.79 -7.81
N HIS A 87 1.75 0.18 -7.23
CA HIS A 87 1.17 0.65 -5.96
C HIS A 87 2.18 0.57 -4.82
N GLY A 88 2.94 -0.53 -4.73
CA GLY A 88 3.99 -0.67 -3.73
C GLY A 88 5.00 0.47 -3.83
N ALA A 89 5.49 0.75 -5.04
CA ALA A 89 6.47 1.81 -5.25
C ALA A 89 5.91 3.21 -4.96
N GLU A 90 4.67 3.50 -5.33
CA GLU A 90 3.99 4.74 -4.95
C GLU A 90 3.91 4.92 -3.44
N ARG A 91 3.46 3.87 -2.73
CA ARG A 91 3.33 3.91 -1.27
C ARG A 91 4.69 4.07 -0.59
N MET A 92 5.74 3.44 -1.10
CA MET A 92 7.09 3.63 -0.56
C MET A 92 7.56 5.10 -0.66
N ILE A 93 7.24 5.80 -1.75
CA ILE A 93 7.56 7.22 -1.88
C ILE A 93 6.77 8.05 -0.87
N ASP A 94 5.47 7.77 -0.71
CA ASP A 94 4.62 8.50 0.22
C ASP A 94 5.04 8.27 1.68
N LEU A 95 5.49 7.06 2.04
CA LEU A 95 6.07 6.73 3.35
C LEU A 95 7.32 7.57 3.65
N VAL A 96 8.24 7.65 2.69
CA VAL A 96 9.45 8.47 2.85
C VAL A 96 9.08 9.95 2.95
N ALA A 97 8.14 10.41 2.13
CA ALA A 97 7.69 11.80 2.16
C ALA A 97 6.98 12.17 3.47
N SER A 98 6.23 11.24 4.06
CA SER A 98 5.54 11.45 5.33
C SER A 98 6.49 11.46 6.53
N THR A 99 7.67 10.84 6.43
CA THR A 99 8.62 10.66 7.53
C THR A 99 9.70 11.73 7.60
N VAL A 100 10.10 12.29 6.46
CA VAL A 100 11.10 13.37 6.40
C VAL A 100 10.57 14.64 7.09
N GLY A 101 11.42 15.29 7.88
CA GLY A 101 11.08 16.56 8.53
C GLY A 101 10.97 17.71 7.50
N GLY A 102 9.97 18.57 7.68
CA GLY A 102 9.65 19.65 6.74
C GLY A 102 8.59 19.27 5.72
N SER A 103 8.30 20.17 4.77
CA SER A 103 7.37 19.90 3.66
C SER A 103 8.15 19.66 2.38
N ILE A 104 7.89 18.54 1.72
CA ILE A 104 8.38 18.28 0.37
C ILE A 104 7.35 18.85 -0.62
N PRO A 105 7.76 19.66 -1.62
CA PRO A 105 6.84 20.16 -2.63
C PRO A 105 6.14 19.01 -3.37
N GLU A 106 4.81 19.10 -3.52
CA GLU A 106 4.01 18.06 -4.20
C GLU A 106 4.51 17.77 -5.62
N ALA A 107 4.99 18.79 -6.33
CA ALA A 107 5.58 18.64 -7.66
C ALA A 107 6.79 17.68 -7.66
N ARG A 108 7.60 17.70 -6.59
CA ARG A 108 8.76 16.81 -6.45
C ARG A 108 8.32 15.37 -6.15
N ILE A 109 7.29 15.20 -5.31
CA ILE A 109 6.70 13.87 -5.04
C ILE A 109 6.11 13.30 -6.33
N ARG A 110 5.36 14.11 -7.09
CA ARG A 110 4.79 13.72 -8.38
C ARG A 110 5.86 13.32 -9.39
N ALA A 111 6.94 14.09 -9.50
CA ALA A 111 8.06 13.78 -10.38
C ALA A 111 8.76 12.46 -9.98
N ALA A 112 8.96 12.24 -8.66
CA ALA A 112 9.54 10.99 -8.15
C ALA A 112 8.65 9.78 -8.46
N LYS A 113 7.33 9.88 -8.22
CA LYS A 113 6.36 8.83 -8.56
C LYS A 113 6.38 8.49 -10.05
N ARG A 114 6.34 9.52 -10.92
CA ARG A 114 6.43 9.34 -12.37
C ARG A 114 7.72 8.62 -12.78
N ALA A 115 8.87 9.03 -12.25
CA ALA A 115 10.16 8.41 -12.56
C ALA A 115 10.18 6.93 -12.16
N VAL A 116 9.68 6.60 -10.98
CA VAL A 116 9.57 5.22 -10.49
C VAL A 116 8.63 4.37 -11.34
N PHE A 117 7.47 4.91 -11.75
CA PHE A 117 6.54 4.16 -12.60
C PHE A 117 7.17 3.83 -13.95
N LEU A 118 7.86 4.79 -14.58
CA LEU A 118 8.54 4.55 -15.85
C LEU A 118 9.67 3.53 -15.72
N ALA A 119 10.45 3.59 -14.63
CA ALA A 119 11.52 2.62 -14.37
C ALA A 119 10.97 1.20 -14.17
N VAL A 120 9.86 1.05 -13.42
CA VAL A 120 9.18 -0.25 -13.24
C VAL A 120 8.69 -0.80 -14.59
N LEU A 121 8.05 0.04 -15.41
CA LEU A 121 7.54 -0.36 -16.73
C LEU A 121 8.67 -0.74 -17.70
N GLU A 122 9.78 -0.01 -17.68
CA GLU A 122 10.98 -0.32 -18.46
C GLU A 122 11.58 -1.68 -18.05
N GLU A 123 11.71 -1.95 -16.75
CA GLU A 123 12.20 -3.24 -16.25
C GLU A 123 11.30 -4.40 -16.69
N GLU A 124 9.96 -4.24 -16.63
CA GLU A 124 9.03 -5.28 -17.07
C GLU A 124 9.06 -5.52 -18.58
N GLU A 125 9.33 -4.47 -19.37
CA GLU A 125 9.52 -4.62 -20.82
C GLU A 125 10.80 -5.39 -21.14
N ILE A 126 11.90 -5.12 -20.44
CA ILE A 126 13.18 -5.82 -20.62
C ILE A 126 13.08 -7.28 -20.19
N THR A 127 12.43 -7.54 -19.05
CA THR A 127 12.33 -8.90 -18.49
C THR A 127 11.28 -9.76 -19.20
N GLY A 128 10.32 -9.14 -19.89
CA GLY A 128 9.32 -9.83 -20.70
C GLY A 128 8.32 -10.68 -19.90
N ARG A 129 8.11 -10.37 -18.61
CA ARG A 129 7.20 -11.11 -17.73
C ARG A 129 5.73 -10.77 -17.99
N CYS A 130 5.45 -9.53 -18.35
CA CYS A 130 4.10 -9.01 -18.60
C CYS A 130 3.84 -8.81 -20.09
N HIS A 131 2.58 -8.99 -20.49
CA HIS A 131 2.11 -8.67 -21.84
C HIS A 131 2.44 -7.22 -22.22
N ARG A 132 3.09 -7.05 -23.38
CA ARG A 132 3.54 -5.72 -23.87
C ARG A 132 2.41 -4.70 -23.98
N GLY A 133 1.24 -5.13 -24.46
CA GLY A 133 0.06 -4.25 -24.56
C GLY A 133 -0.39 -3.66 -23.22
N LEU A 134 -0.25 -4.41 -22.12
CA LEU A 134 -0.56 -3.92 -20.78
C LEU A 134 0.46 -2.85 -20.34
N ILE A 135 1.75 -3.10 -20.58
CA ILE A 135 2.82 -2.14 -20.26
C ILE A 135 2.62 -0.83 -21.02
N ASP A 136 2.36 -0.92 -22.33
CA ASP A 136 2.16 0.24 -23.19
C ASP A 136 0.92 1.06 -22.80
N GLN A 137 -0.17 0.37 -22.44
CA GLN A 137 -1.38 1.01 -21.92
C GLN A 137 -1.06 1.81 -20.65
N ILE A 138 -0.42 1.20 -19.65
CA ILE A 138 -0.15 1.87 -18.38
C ILE A 138 0.86 3.01 -18.58
N ARG A 139 1.84 2.85 -19.47
CA ARG A 139 2.80 3.89 -19.82
C ARG A 139 2.10 5.14 -20.37
N LEU A 140 1.08 4.96 -21.20
CA LEU A 140 0.26 6.05 -21.72
C LEU A 140 -0.53 6.73 -20.60
N GLU A 141 -1.18 5.97 -19.72
CA GLU A 141 -1.92 6.51 -18.57
C GLU A 141 -1.02 7.32 -17.61
N VAL A 142 0.20 6.85 -17.35
CA VAL A 142 1.21 7.59 -16.57
C VAL A 142 1.57 8.91 -17.25
N GLY A 143 1.73 8.91 -18.58
CA GLY A 143 1.99 10.10 -19.38
C GLY A 143 0.86 11.13 -19.30
N GLU A 144 -0.40 10.70 -19.38
CA GLU A 144 -1.57 11.58 -19.33
C GLU A 144 -1.82 12.16 -17.94
N ARG A 145 -1.61 11.39 -16.87
CA ARG A 145 -1.92 11.80 -15.49
C ARG A 145 -0.80 12.59 -14.82
N MET A 146 0.45 12.37 -15.25
CA MET A 146 1.64 12.91 -14.59
C MET A 146 2.56 13.71 -15.51
N GLY A 147 2.19 13.88 -16.79
CA GLY A 147 2.86 14.75 -17.75
C GLY A 147 2.62 16.24 -17.51
#